data_AF-A0A368N6Z7-F1
#
_entry.id   AF-A0A368N6Z7-F1
#
_cell.length_a   1.000
_cell.length_b   1.000
_cell.length_c   1.000
_cell.angle_alpha   90.00
_cell.angle_beta   90.00
_cell.angle_gamma   90.00
#
_symmetry.space_group_name_H-M   'P 1'
#
loop_
_entity.id
_entity.type
_entity.pdbx_description
1 polymer ?
#
loop_
_entity_poly.entity_id
_entity_poly.type
_entity_poly.pdbx_seq_one_letter_code
_entity_poly.pdbx_strand_id
1 'polypeptide(L)'
;MVKEDSRFGLRERADATQRLIEQIDTLKERLSFIKAEVEGQLAAKSEKRIYLLTIFAGIFVPMGFFTGLLGINVGGIPLADNEWGFTLVCGLILVTAAIQVAIFYIKRWF
;
A
#
# COMPACT_ATOMS: atom_id res chain seq x y z
N MET A 1 -49.62 -23.54 44.02
CA MET A 1 -48.42 -22.76 44.37
C MET A 1 -47.15 -23.26 43.66
N VAL A 2 -46.73 -24.53 43.76
CA VAL A 2 -45.46 -25.02 43.15
C VAL A 2 -45.36 -24.88 41.61
N LYS A 3 -46.48 -24.88 40.88
CA LYS A 3 -46.49 -24.80 39.40
C LYS A 3 -46.29 -23.37 38.86
N GLU A 4 -46.53 -22.36 39.70
CA GLU A 4 -46.54 -20.94 39.33
C GLU A 4 -45.15 -20.32 39.50
N ASP A 5 -44.44 -20.68 40.58
CA ASP A 5 -43.02 -20.35 40.81
C ASP A 5 -42.11 -20.89 39.70
N SER A 6 -42.31 -22.14 39.28
CA SER A 6 -41.50 -22.75 38.21
C SER A 6 -41.66 -22.05 36.86
N ARG A 7 -42.87 -21.53 36.57
CA ARG A 7 -43.14 -20.74 35.35
C ARG A 7 -42.49 -19.36 35.41
N PHE A 8 -42.43 -18.77 36.60
CA PHE A 8 -41.80 -17.48 36.82
C PHE A 8 -40.28 -17.57 36.63
N GLY A 9 -39.62 -18.57 37.24
CA GLY A 9 -38.17 -18.78 37.08
C GLY A 9 -37.74 -19.14 35.64
N LEU A 10 -38.59 -19.83 34.88
CA LEU A 10 -38.33 -20.11 33.45
C LEU A 10 -38.39 -18.83 32.60
N ARG A 11 -39.35 -17.93 32.87
CA ARG A 11 -39.43 -16.63 32.19
C ARG A 11 -38.23 -15.75 32.51
N GLU A 12 -37.84 -15.67 33.77
CA GLU A 12 -36.68 -14.87 34.19
C GLU A 12 -35.39 -15.34 33.52
N ARG A 13 -35.18 -16.66 33.42
CA ARG A 13 -34.05 -17.25 32.70
C ARG A 13 -34.11 -17.00 31.19
N ALA A 14 -35.30 -17.06 30.60
CA ALA A 14 -35.50 -16.73 29.19
C ALA A 14 -35.15 -15.26 28.92
N ASP A 15 -35.62 -14.33 29.76
CA ASP A 15 -35.33 -12.90 29.66
C ASP A 15 -33.83 -12.59 29.88
N ALA A 16 -33.17 -13.33 30.77
CA ALA A 16 -31.71 -13.21 30.95
C ALA A 16 -30.96 -13.70 29.70
N THR A 17 -31.41 -14.80 29.10
CA THR A 17 -30.80 -15.34 27.86
C THR A 17 -31.03 -14.40 26.68
N GLN A 18 -32.22 -13.83 26.55
CA GLN A 18 -32.56 -12.83 25.53
C GLN A 18 -31.62 -11.62 25.63
N ARG A 19 -31.42 -11.09 26.85
CA ARG A 19 -30.49 -9.99 27.11
C ARG A 19 -29.04 -10.34 26.77
N LEU A 20 -28.61 -11.58 27.02
CA LEU A 20 -27.28 -12.04 26.62
C LEU A 20 -27.12 -12.09 25.09
N ILE A 21 -28.16 -12.53 24.36
CA ILE A 21 -28.15 -12.54 22.89
C ILE A 21 -28.03 -11.11 22.35
N GLU A 22 -28.81 -10.17 22.89
CA GLU A 22 -28.74 -8.75 22.50
C GLU A 22 -27.35 -8.14 22.78
N GLN A 23 -26.73 -8.48 23.90
CA GLN A 23 -25.36 -8.06 24.21
C GLN A 23 -24.35 -8.65 23.23
N ILE A 24 -24.48 -9.92 22.86
CA ILE A 24 -23.62 -10.57 21.88
C ILE A 24 -23.76 -9.89 20.51
N ASP A 25 -24.97 -9.58 20.09
CA ASP A 25 -25.20 -8.92 18.79
C ASP A 25 -24.62 -7.49 18.79
N THR A 26 -24.78 -6.75 19.89
CA THR A 26 -24.10 -5.46 20.08
C THR A 26 -22.58 -5.59 20.02
N LEU A 27 -22.02 -6.64 20.62
CA LEU A 27 -20.57 -6.91 20.58
C LEU A 27 -20.11 -7.28 19.16
N LYS A 28 -20.89 -8.02 18.40
CA LYS A 28 -20.58 -8.34 16.99
C LYS A 28 -20.56 -7.09 16.13
N GLU A 29 -21.50 -6.17 16.32
CA GLU A 29 -21.50 -4.88 15.61
C GLU A 29 -20.28 -4.03 15.96
N ARG A 30 -19.88 -3.99 17.23
CA ARG A 30 -18.65 -3.30 17.63
C ARG A 30 -17.41 -3.98 17.04
N LEU A 31 -17.38 -5.31 17.01
CA LEU A 31 -16.26 -6.06 16.44
C LEU A 31 -16.14 -5.83 14.93
N SER A 32 -17.26 -5.77 14.20
CA SER A 32 -17.25 -5.49 12.77
C SER A 32 -16.75 -4.08 12.47
N PHE A 33 -17.14 -3.09 13.28
CA PHE A 33 -16.61 -1.73 13.20
C PHE A 33 -15.10 -1.67 13.45
N ILE A 34 -14.61 -2.29 14.53
CA ILE A 34 -13.17 -2.34 14.85
C ILE A 34 -12.40 -3.06 13.75
N LYS A 35 -12.94 -4.15 13.20
CA LYS A 35 -12.31 -4.87 12.08
C LYS A 35 -12.16 -3.97 10.86
N ALA A 36 -13.20 -3.21 10.50
CA ALA A 36 -13.15 -2.26 9.40
C ALA A 36 -12.11 -1.15 9.65
N GLU A 37 -12.00 -0.66 10.89
CA GLU A 37 -10.98 0.33 11.26
C GLU A 37 -9.56 -0.24 11.12
N VAL A 38 -9.30 -1.46 11.62
CA VAL A 38 -8.01 -2.14 11.52
C VAL A 38 -7.64 -2.38 10.05
N GLU A 39 -8.58 -2.85 9.23
CA GLU A 39 -8.40 -3.01 7.79
C GLU A 39 -8.06 -1.67 7.11
N GLY A 40 -8.74 -0.59 7.48
CA GLY A 40 -8.43 0.77 7.02
C GLY A 40 -7.02 1.22 7.38
N GLN A 41 -6.58 0.98 8.61
CA GLN A 41 -5.22 1.30 9.05
C GLN A 41 -4.15 0.47 8.32
N LEU A 42 -4.42 -0.82 8.07
CA LEU A 42 -3.56 -1.69 7.28
C LEU A 42 -3.45 -1.21 5.83
N ALA A 43 -4.57 -0.84 5.22
CA ALA A 43 -4.61 -0.27 3.87
C ALA A 43 -3.78 1.02 3.78
N ALA A 44 -3.97 1.95 4.72
CA ALA A 44 -3.20 3.20 4.78
C ALA A 44 -1.68 2.97 4.96
N LYS A 45 -1.29 1.95 5.72
CA LYS A 45 0.14 1.55 5.85
C LYS A 45 0.68 0.92 4.56
N SER A 46 -0.14 0.17 3.84
CA SER A 46 0.22 -0.44 2.55
C SER A 46 0.43 0.61 1.46
N GLU A 47 -0.41 1.64 1.43
CA GLU A 47 -0.33 2.75 0.48
C GLU A 47 1.06 3.41 0.48
N LYS A 48 1.64 3.64 1.67
CA LYS A 48 3.00 4.19 1.79
C LYS A 48 4.07 3.30 1.15
N ARG A 49 3.92 1.97 1.21
CA ARG A 49 4.89 1.03 0.62
C ARG A 49 4.80 1.01 -0.90
N ILE A 50 3.58 0.96 -1.44
CA ILE A 50 3.32 1.01 -2.89
C ILE A 50 3.80 2.35 -3.46
N TYR A 51 3.59 3.43 -2.72
CA TYR A 51 4.05 4.75 -3.09
C TYR A 51 5.57 4.80 -3.30
N LEU A 52 6.34 4.29 -2.33
CA LEU A 52 7.80 4.20 -2.44
C LEU A 52 8.24 3.32 -3.63
N LEU A 53 7.60 2.16 -3.82
CA LEU A 53 7.91 1.27 -4.94
C LEU A 53 7.65 1.96 -6.29
N THR A 54 6.58 2.73 -6.40
CA THR A 54 6.23 3.50 -7.61
C THR A 54 7.26 4.58 -7.90
N ILE A 55 7.75 5.29 -6.88
CA ILE A 55 8.83 6.27 -7.04
C ILE A 55 10.08 5.58 -7.58
N PHE A 56 10.49 4.48 -6.97
CA PHE A 56 11.66 3.73 -7.44
C PHE A 56 11.48 3.26 -8.89
N ALA A 57 10.33 2.72 -9.25
CA ALA A 57 10.05 2.32 -10.62
C ALA A 57 10.08 3.52 -11.59
N GLY A 58 9.48 4.65 -11.22
CA GLY A 58 9.48 5.87 -12.05
C GLY A 58 10.87 6.45 -12.32
N ILE A 59 11.83 6.19 -11.42
CA ILE A 59 13.24 6.57 -11.57
C ILE A 59 14.02 5.50 -12.36
N PHE A 60 13.94 4.23 -11.94
CA PHE A 60 14.78 3.16 -12.47
C PHE A 60 14.32 2.60 -13.82
N VAL A 61 13.03 2.58 -14.13
CA VAL A 61 12.53 2.08 -15.43
C VAL A 61 13.07 2.89 -16.61
N PRO A 62 12.94 4.24 -16.64
CA PRO A 62 13.49 5.02 -17.73
C PRO A 62 15.03 4.97 -17.78
N MET A 63 15.73 5.01 -16.65
CA MET A 63 17.20 4.86 -16.64
C MET A 63 17.65 3.48 -17.12
N GLY A 64 16.94 2.43 -16.70
CA GLY A 64 17.15 1.04 -17.12
C GLY A 64 16.93 0.85 -18.62
N PHE A 65 15.95 1.55 -19.19
CA PHE A 65 15.72 1.54 -20.64
C PHE A 65 16.91 2.14 -21.40
N PHE A 66 17.41 3.32 -21.00
CA PHE A 66 18.55 3.94 -21.67
C PHE A 66 19.84 3.11 -21.54
N THR A 67 20.14 2.60 -20.35
CA THR A 67 21.31 1.73 -20.13
C THR A 67 21.18 0.40 -20.87
N GLY A 68 19.99 -0.19 -20.90
CA GLY A 68 19.70 -1.40 -21.66
C GLY A 68 19.82 -1.19 -23.18
N LEU A 69 19.29 -0.09 -23.72
CA LEU A 69 19.40 0.26 -25.14
C LEU A 69 20.84 0.52 -25.58
N LEU A 70 21.71 1.02 -24.71
CA LEU A 70 23.14 1.17 -24.99
C LEU A 70 23.92 -0.13 -24.78
N GLY A 71 23.36 -1.08 -24.02
CA GLY A 71 23.97 -2.38 -23.73
C GLY A 71 23.64 -3.46 -24.77
N ILE A 72 22.70 -3.23 -25.68
CA ILE A 72 22.45 -4.18 -26.79
C ILE A 72 23.66 -4.15 -27.72
N ASN A 73 24.22 -5.31 -28.07
CA ASN A 73 25.38 -5.43 -28.96
C ASN A 73 24.96 -5.24 -30.43
N VAL A 74 24.39 -4.08 -30.75
CA VAL A 74 23.95 -3.71 -32.10
C VAL A 74 24.91 -2.64 -32.62
N GLY A 75 25.37 -2.76 -33.86
CA GLY A 75 26.25 -1.77 -34.46
C GLY A 75 25.57 -0.41 -34.62
N GLY A 76 26.34 0.69 -34.55
CA GLY A 76 25.82 2.05 -34.72
C GLY A 76 25.33 2.74 -33.44
N ILE A 77 25.75 2.26 -32.26
CA ILE A 77 25.46 2.93 -30.99
C ILE A 77 26.10 4.34 -31.02
N PRO A 78 25.30 5.41 -30.80
CA PRO A 78 25.85 6.75 -30.72
C PRO A 78 26.89 6.82 -29.60
N LEU A 79 28.00 7.55 -29.83
CA LEU A 79 29.13 7.68 -28.90
C LEU A 79 30.04 6.45 -28.72
N ALA A 80 29.77 5.31 -29.37
CA ALA A 80 30.59 4.10 -29.19
C ALA A 80 32.06 4.25 -29.63
N ASP A 81 32.32 4.99 -30.71
CA ASP A 81 33.67 5.22 -31.24
C ASP A 81 34.38 6.45 -30.63
N ASN A 82 33.76 7.10 -29.64
CA ASN A 82 34.30 8.31 -29.00
C ASN A 82 34.98 7.96 -27.66
N GLU A 83 36.21 8.43 -27.45
CA GLU A 83 36.97 8.24 -26.19
C GLU A 83 36.21 8.72 -24.94
N TRP A 84 35.31 9.70 -25.10
CA TRP A 84 34.49 10.27 -24.03
C TRP A 84 33.08 9.70 -23.97
N GLY A 85 32.74 8.73 -24.85
CA GLY A 85 31.39 8.22 -25.02
C GLY A 85 30.77 7.67 -23.74
N PHE A 86 31.53 6.87 -23.00
CA PHE A 86 31.11 6.35 -21.70
C PHE A 86 30.82 7.46 -20.68
N THR A 87 31.72 8.44 -20.56
CA THR A 87 31.58 9.56 -19.62
C THR A 87 30.36 10.42 -19.94
N LEU A 88 30.11 10.68 -21.23
CA LEU A 88 28.95 11.45 -21.68
C LEU A 88 27.63 10.71 -21.41
N VAL A 89 27.60 9.38 -21.60
CA VAL A 89 26.45 8.54 -21.26
C VAL A 89 26.18 8.56 -19.74
N CYS A 90 27.22 8.43 -18.91
CA CYS A 90 27.08 8.56 -17.46
C CYS A 90 26.55 9.94 -17.05
N GLY A 91 27.01 11.01 -17.71
CA GLY A 91 26.50 12.36 -17.52
C GLY A 91 25.03 12.50 -17.88
N LEU A 92 24.60 11.94 -19.02
CA LEU A 92 23.20 11.93 -19.45
C LEU A 92 22.28 11.20 -18.46
N ILE A 93 22.73 10.05 -17.94
CA ILE A 93 21.99 9.29 -16.92
C ILE A 93 21.88 10.11 -15.61
N LEU A 94 22.96 10.76 -15.17
CA LEU A 94 22.92 11.63 -13.98
C LEU A 94 21.99 12.82 -14.16
N VAL A 95 21.99 13.46 -15.34
CA VAL A 95 21.10 14.58 -15.65
C VAL A 95 19.63 14.12 -15.66
N THR A 96 19.33 13.00 -16.31
CA THR A 96 17.95 12.47 -16.33
C THR A 96 17.47 12.07 -14.93
N ALA A 97 18.33 11.46 -14.10
CA ALA A 97 18.03 11.17 -12.70
C ALA A 97 17.76 12.46 -11.90
N ALA A 98 18.59 13.50 -12.07
CA ALA A 98 18.42 14.78 -11.40
C ALA A 98 17.11 15.48 -11.82
N ILE A 99 16.75 15.45 -13.11
CA ILE A 99 15.48 15.99 -13.62
C ILE A 99 14.30 15.24 -13.01
N GLN A 100 14.35 13.91 -12.95
CA GLN A 100 13.30 13.11 -12.33
C GLN A 100 13.11 13.48 -10.86
N VAL A 101 14.20 13.52 -10.08
CA VAL A 101 14.16 13.93 -8.67
C VAL A 101 13.61 15.35 -8.51
N ALA A 102 14.03 16.30 -9.36
CA ALA A 102 13.52 17.67 -9.33
C ALA A 102 12.01 17.74 -9.64
N ILE A 103 11.52 16.97 -10.61
CA ILE A 103 10.08 16.89 -10.93
C ILE A 103 9.30 16.36 -9.72
N PHE A 104 9.77 15.28 -9.09
CA PHE A 104 9.15 14.74 -7.88
C PHE A 104 9.12 15.77 -6.73
N TYR A 105 10.19 16.56 -6.58
CA TYR A 105 10.28 17.61 -5.56
C TYR A 105 9.35 18.79 -5.84
N ILE A 106 9.29 19.27 -7.10
CA ILE A 106 8.47 20.42 -7.51
C ILE A 106 6.97 20.09 -7.46
N LYS A 107 6.58 18.87 -7.84
CA LYS A 107 5.17 18.45 -7.83
C LYS A 107 4.61 18.21 -6.42
N ARG A 108 5.37 18.47 -5.34
CA ARG A 108 4.94 18.24 -3.95
C ARG A 108 4.32 16.84 -3.75
N TRP A 109 4.89 15.87 -4.46
CA TRP A 109 4.66 14.46 -4.15
C TRP A 109 5.34 14.10 -2.81
N PHE A 110 6.20 14.98 -2.29
CA PHE A 110 6.70 15.01 -0.91
C PHE A 110 5.88 15.96 -0.02
#